data_AF-A0A7C3CPW2-F1
#
_entry.id   AF-A0A7C3CPW2-F1
#
_cell.length_a   1.000
_cell.length_b   1.000
_cell.length_c   1.000
_cell.angle_alpha   90.00
_cell.angle_beta   90.00
_cell.angle_gamma   90.00
#
_symmetry.space_group_name_H-M   'P 1'
#
loop_
_entity.id
_entity.type
_entity.pdbx_description
1 polymer ?
#
loop_
_entity_poly.entity_id
_entity_poly.type
_entity_poly.pdbx_seq_one_letter_code
_entity_poly.pdbx_strand_id
1 'polypeptide(L)'
;RSLEIIRFAAGNRLCVNLDYTTNDGKRSSRVIEPYSLRQAQNGNILLFAVRADDGQIRAYKIDQINDASVVNQTFTPRYQIELSPSLSVSPVQISTGTLASLDIPKSSSHPSARRSRKTGFSNSGPTYVYRCPVCQKTFKRKKQDSRLNPHKSKEGYPCSGRTGYFEKAIY
;
A
#
# COMPACT_ATOMS: atom_id res chain seq x y z
N ARG A 1 14.03 -13.89 -3.74
CA ARG A 1 14.94 -12.87 -3.18
C ARG A 1 14.49 -11.44 -3.45
N SER A 2 14.56 -10.91 -4.68
CA SER A 2 14.25 -9.49 -4.96
C SER A 2 12.84 -9.09 -4.53
N LEU A 3 11.86 -9.98 -4.71
CA LEU A 3 10.47 -9.75 -4.31
C LEU A 3 10.30 -9.63 -2.77
N GLU A 4 10.99 -10.44 -1.99
CA GLU A 4 10.93 -10.38 -0.52
C GLU A 4 11.52 -9.06 0.00
N ILE A 5 12.60 -8.59 -0.62
CA ILE A 5 13.21 -7.29 -0.33
C ILE A 5 12.22 -6.17 -0.61
N ILE A 6 11.50 -6.22 -1.75
CA ILE A 6 10.48 -5.24 -2.11
C ILE A 6 9.31 -5.27 -1.13
N ARG A 7 8.82 -6.45 -0.73
CA ARG A 7 7.75 -6.59 0.28
C ARG A 7 8.19 -6.05 1.64
N PHE A 8 9.41 -6.38 2.07
CA PHE A 8 9.98 -5.86 3.31
C PHE A 8 10.08 -4.33 3.28
N ALA A 9 10.62 -3.77 2.20
CA ALA A 9 10.76 -2.33 2.04
C ALA A 9 9.41 -1.61 2.04
N ALA A 10 8.43 -2.13 1.29
CA ALA A 10 7.08 -1.59 1.25
C ALA A 10 6.41 -1.59 2.63
N GLY A 11 6.46 -2.71 3.36
CA GLY A 11 5.91 -2.81 4.71
C GLY A 11 6.54 -1.83 5.71
N ASN A 12 7.81 -1.47 5.50
CA ASN A 12 8.59 -0.56 6.36
C ASN A 12 8.73 0.86 5.80
N ARG A 13 8.10 1.19 4.66
CA ARG A 13 8.16 2.51 3.98
C ARG A 13 9.57 2.93 3.57
N LEU A 14 10.38 1.95 3.15
CA LEU A 14 11.72 2.17 2.64
C LEU A 14 11.69 2.17 1.10
N CYS A 15 12.47 3.06 0.50
CA CYS A 15 12.71 3.05 -0.93
C CYS A 15 13.56 1.84 -1.32
N VAL A 16 13.41 1.40 -2.56
CA VAL A 16 14.15 0.27 -3.13
C VAL A 16 14.94 0.77 -4.33
N ASN A 17 16.23 0.42 -4.39
CA ASN A 17 17.01 0.51 -5.61
C ASN A 17 16.71 -0.74 -6.45
N LEU A 18 16.06 -0.52 -7.58
CA LEU A 18 15.59 -1.57 -8.48
C LEU A 18 16.48 -1.63 -9.71
N ASP A 19 17.14 -2.77 -9.92
CA ASP A 19 17.85 -3.08 -11.15
C ASP A 19 16.90 -3.76 -12.14
N TYR A 20 16.68 -3.13 -13.29
CA TYR A 20 15.62 -3.49 -14.22
C TYR A 20 16.11 -3.48 -15.68
N THR A 21 15.72 -4.51 -16.43
CA THR A 21 15.97 -4.62 -17.87
C THR A 21 14.67 -4.31 -18.64
N THR A 22 14.69 -3.29 -19.50
CA THR A 22 13.52 -2.99 -20.35
C THR A 22 13.30 -4.05 -21.43
N ASN A 23 12.14 -4.05 -22.09
CA ASN A 23 11.87 -4.98 -23.20
C ASN A 23 12.90 -4.82 -24.34
N ASP A 24 13.46 -3.62 -24.52
CA ASP A 24 14.49 -3.33 -25.52
C ASP A 24 15.90 -3.83 -25.10
N GLY A 25 16.01 -4.54 -23.98
CA GLY A 25 17.27 -5.08 -23.45
C GLY A 25 18.12 -4.09 -22.66
N LYS A 26 17.67 -2.84 -22.46
CA LYS A 26 18.43 -1.83 -21.73
C LYS A 26 18.30 -2.03 -20.21
N ARG A 27 19.42 -2.36 -19.56
CA ARG A 27 19.52 -2.46 -18.10
C ARG A 27 19.74 -1.09 -17.46
N SER A 28 19.05 -0.82 -16.37
CA SER A 28 19.19 0.44 -15.61
C SER A 28 18.69 0.28 -14.17
N SER A 29 19.33 1.02 -13.26
CA SER A 29 18.95 1.08 -11.85
C SER A 29 18.14 2.34 -11.55
N ARG A 30 17.16 2.25 -10.65
CA ARG A 30 16.32 3.39 -10.25
C ARG A 30 15.79 3.20 -8.84
N VAL A 31 15.64 4.31 -8.11
CA VAL A 31 15.05 4.29 -6.77
C VAL A 31 13.53 4.43 -6.86
N ILE A 32 12.80 3.53 -6.21
CA ILE A 32 11.34 3.49 -6.24
C ILE A 32 10.72 3.39 -4.84
N GLU A 33 9.49 3.88 -4.74
CA GLU A 33 8.54 3.67 -3.67
C GLU A 33 7.60 2.51 -4.05
N PRO A 34 7.76 1.31 -3.48
CA PRO A 34 6.95 0.15 -3.87
C PRO A 34 5.56 0.17 -3.19
N TYR A 35 4.48 0.01 -3.98
CA TYR A 35 3.09 0.08 -3.48
C TYR A 35 2.28 -1.21 -3.62
N SER A 36 2.19 -1.85 -4.79
CA SER A 36 1.34 -3.03 -4.96
C SER A 36 1.85 -4.03 -6.00
N LEU A 37 1.44 -5.29 -5.86
CA LEU A 37 1.59 -6.33 -6.90
C LEU A 37 0.22 -6.65 -7.48
N ARG A 38 0.13 -6.68 -8.80
CA ARG A 38 -1.10 -7.04 -9.50
C ARG A 38 -0.80 -7.99 -10.64
N GLN A 39 -1.71 -8.94 -10.87
CA GLN A 39 -1.62 -9.82 -12.01
C GLN A 39 -2.40 -9.21 -13.18
N ALA A 40 -1.73 -9.03 -14.31
CA ALA A 40 -2.36 -8.65 -15.56
C ALA A 40 -3.11 -9.84 -16.18
N GLN A 41 -4.05 -9.57 -17.09
CA GLN A 41 -4.86 -10.62 -17.74
C GLN A 41 -4.02 -11.66 -18.50
N ASN A 42 -2.86 -11.25 -19.02
CA ASN A 42 -1.90 -12.13 -19.68
C ASN A 42 -1.03 -12.95 -18.71
N GLY A 43 -1.37 -12.98 -17.42
CA GLY A 43 -0.67 -13.73 -16.38
C GLY A 43 0.54 -13.02 -15.77
N ASN A 44 1.04 -11.94 -16.41
CA ASN A 44 2.23 -11.22 -15.93
C ASN A 44 1.97 -10.54 -14.58
N ILE A 45 2.94 -10.64 -13.67
CA ILE A 45 2.89 -9.94 -12.39
C ILE A 45 3.60 -8.59 -12.52
N LEU A 46 2.88 -7.53 -12.17
CA LEU A 46 3.34 -6.15 -12.23
C LEU A 46 3.51 -5.57 -10.82
N LEU A 47 4.66 -4.97 -10.57
CA LEU A 47 4.92 -4.10 -9.43
C LEU A 47 4.55 -2.66 -9.79
N PHE A 48 3.57 -2.11 -9.10
CA PHE A 48 3.22 -0.70 -9.17
C PHE A 48 4.02 0.08 -8.13
N ALA A 49 4.72 1.11 -8.60
CA ALA A 49 5.62 1.92 -7.78
C ALA A 49 5.66 3.37 -8.27
N VAL A 50 6.11 4.28 -7.40
CA VAL A 50 6.42 5.66 -7.77
C VAL A 50 7.95 5.79 -7.83
N ARG A 51 8.50 6.44 -8.86
CA ARG A 51 9.95 6.72 -8.85
C ARG A 51 10.26 7.85 -7.88
N ALA A 52 11.34 7.70 -7.12
CA ALA A 52 11.71 8.69 -6.10
C ALA A 52 12.30 9.99 -6.69
N ASP A 53 12.77 9.96 -7.94
CA ASP A 53 13.42 11.09 -8.60
C ASP A 53 12.43 12.07 -9.23
N ASP A 54 11.46 11.57 -10.00
CA ASP A 54 10.49 12.38 -10.76
C ASP A 54 9.04 12.24 -10.26
N GLY A 55 8.79 11.38 -9.27
CA GLY A 55 7.46 11.14 -8.72
C GLY A 55 6.51 10.44 -9.69
N GLN A 56 7.01 9.89 -10.80
CA GLN A 56 6.15 9.24 -11.80
C GLN A 56 5.72 7.85 -11.35
N ILE A 57 4.44 7.55 -11.56
CA ILE A 57 3.88 6.23 -11.35
C ILE A 57 4.31 5.32 -12.51
N ARG A 58 4.89 4.16 -12.19
CA ARG A 58 5.36 3.18 -13.16
C ARG A 58 4.95 1.77 -12.73
N ALA A 59 4.80 0.91 -13.72
CA ALA A 59 4.59 -0.52 -13.53
C ALA A 59 5.81 -1.29 -14.07
N TYR A 60 6.34 -2.20 -13.26
CA TYR A 60 7.49 -3.03 -13.58
C TYR A 60 7.09 -4.49 -13.65
N LYS A 61 7.47 -5.20 -14.71
CA LYS A 61 7.29 -6.65 -14.77
C LYS A 61 8.24 -7.31 -13.78
N ILE A 62 7.73 -8.20 -12.92
CA ILE A 62 8.58 -8.90 -11.95
C ILE A 62 9.70 -9.69 -12.65
N ASP A 63 9.39 -10.32 -13.79
CA ASP A 63 10.32 -11.15 -14.55
C ASP A 63 11.48 -10.36 -15.18
N GLN A 64 11.38 -9.03 -15.22
CA GLN A 64 12.40 -8.12 -15.75
C GLN A 64 13.22 -7.42 -14.65
N ILE A 65 12.95 -7.75 -13.39
CA ILE A 65 13.73 -7.28 -12.25
C ILE A 65 14.94 -8.20 -12.08
N ASN A 66 16.13 -7.65 -12.28
CA ASN A 66 17.38 -8.40 -12.11
C ASN A 66 17.74 -8.51 -10.62
N ASP A 67 17.62 -7.40 -9.88
CA ASP A 67 17.94 -7.32 -8.46
C ASP A 67 17.17 -6.19 -7.76
N ALA A 68 17.08 -6.27 -6.44
CA ALA A 68 16.49 -5.23 -5.60
C ALA A 68 17.25 -5.11 -4.28
N SER A 69 17.55 -3.88 -3.87
CA SER A 69 18.18 -3.58 -2.57
C SER A 69 17.45 -2.44 -1.85
N VAL A 70 17.38 -2.53 -0.53
CA VAL A 70 16.77 -1.47 0.30
C VAL A 70 17.73 -0.29 0.37
N VAL A 71 17.18 0.92 0.25
CA VAL A 71 17.93 2.17 0.44
C VAL A 71 17.55 2.76 1.80
N ASN A 72 18.49 3.41 2.50
CA ASN A 72 18.24 4.17 3.74
C ASN A 72 17.49 5.50 3.48
N GLN A 73 16.46 5.44 2.64
CA GLN A 73 15.56 6.54 2.34
C GLN A 73 14.14 6.05 2.62
N THR A 74 13.40 6.79 3.44
CA THR A 74 11.99 6.52 3.68
C THR A 74 11.12 7.34 2.73
N PHE A 75 9.91 6.87 2.45
CA PHE A 75 8.92 7.64 1.71
C PHE A 75 7.61 7.79 2.50
N THR A 76 6.88 8.87 2.21
CA THR A 76 5.54 9.08 2.75
C THR A 76 4.52 8.54 1.74
N PRO A 77 3.79 7.45 2.05
CA PRO A 77 2.93 6.80 1.08
C PRO A 77 1.83 7.74 0.58
N ARG A 78 1.80 7.99 -0.73
CA ARG A 78 0.72 8.72 -1.41
C ARG A 78 -0.47 7.81 -1.76
N TYR A 79 -0.18 6.51 -1.89
CA TYR A 79 -1.14 5.46 -2.21
C TYR A 79 -1.12 4.38 -1.13
N GLN A 80 -2.15 3.54 -1.11
CA GLN A 80 -2.21 2.39 -0.21
C GLN A 80 -1.14 1.37 -0.60
N ILE A 81 -0.42 0.85 0.39
CA ILE A 81 0.56 -0.22 0.20
C ILE A 81 -0.17 -1.56 0.32
N GLU A 82 -0.25 -2.29 -0.79
CA GLU A 82 -0.86 -3.61 -0.93
C GLU A 82 0.21 -4.72 -1.10
N LEU A 83 1.45 -4.44 -0.67
CA LEU A 83 2.56 -5.39 -0.59
C LEU A 83 2.69 -5.91 0.85
N SER A 84 1.69 -6.65 1.34
CA SER A 84 1.84 -7.31 2.65
C SER A 84 2.77 -8.53 2.50
N PRO A 85 3.67 -8.79 3.46
CA PRO A 85 4.50 -10.00 3.47
C PRO A 85 3.71 -11.32 3.40
N SER A 86 2.42 -11.29 3.74
CA SER A 86 1.64 -12.48 4.08
C SER A 86 0.54 -12.92 3.12
N LEU A 87 0.09 -12.19 2.09
CA LEU A 87 -1.01 -12.68 1.22
C LEU A 87 -1.00 -12.22 -0.26
N SER A 88 -1.71 -13.02 -1.05
CA SER A 88 -1.93 -13.16 -2.49
C SER A 88 -2.01 -11.88 -3.36
N VAL A 89 -1.50 -12.03 -4.59
CA VAL A 89 -1.61 -11.04 -5.68
C VAL A 89 -3.09 -10.79 -5.96
N SER A 90 -3.54 -9.55 -5.83
CA SER A 90 -4.94 -9.20 -6.12
C SER A 90 -5.14 -9.05 -7.64
N PRO A 91 -6.21 -9.62 -8.23
CA PRO A 91 -6.52 -9.42 -9.63
C PRO A 91 -6.91 -7.96 -9.91
N VAL A 92 -6.56 -7.44 -11.09
CA VAL A 92 -6.97 -6.10 -11.52
C VAL A 92 -8.50 -6.09 -11.72
N GLN A 93 -9.23 -5.43 -10.83
CA GLN A 93 -10.67 -5.18 -11.00
C GLN A 93 -10.85 -3.98 -11.95
N ILE A 94 -11.21 -4.24 -13.21
CA ILE A 94 -11.71 -3.19 -14.10
C ILE A 94 -13.21 -3.09 -13.79
N SER A 95 -13.65 -1.98 -13.22
CA SER A 95 -15.08 -1.66 -13.19
C SER A 95 -15.51 -1.42 -14.63
N THR A 96 -16.15 -2.41 -15.24
CA THR A 96 -16.91 -2.24 -16.47
C THR A 96 -18.15 -1.41 -16.14
N GLY A 97 -17.95 -0.11 -16.00
CA GLY A 97 -19.03 0.88 -16.02
C GLY A 97 -19.60 0.90 -17.43
N THR A 98 -20.73 0.24 -17.59
CA THR A 98 -21.59 0.27 -18.76
C THR A 98 -21.80 1.70 -19.25
N LEU A 99 -21.58 1.90 -20.54
CA LEU A 99 -21.88 3.11 -21.29
C LEU A 99 -23.35 3.53 -21.06
N ALA A 100 -23.55 4.70 -20.46
CA ALA A 100 -24.80 5.43 -20.54
C ALA A 100 -24.47 6.90 -20.86
N SER A 101 -24.79 7.26 -22.10
CA SER A 101 -25.06 8.60 -22.63
C SER A 101 -24.07 9.74 -22.35
N LEU A 102 -23.47 10.19 -23.44
CA LEU A 102 -23.31 11.62 -23.71
C LEU A 102 -24.66 12.31 -23.44
N ASP A 103 -24.72 13.28 -22.52
CA ASP A 103 -25.57 14.47 -22.68
C ASP A 103 -25.32 15.56 -21.60
N ILE A 104 -25.43 16.78 -22.10
CA ILE A 104 -25.17 18.13 -21.57
C ILE A 104 -25.96 18.45 -20.27
N PRO A 105 -25.48 19.36 -19.38
CA PRO A 105 -26.12 19.66 -18.11
C PRO A 105 -27.36 20.54 -18.26
N LYS A 106 -28.42 20.25 -17.49
CA LYS A 106 -29.56 21.15 -17.30
C LYS A 106 -29.83 21.39 -15.82
N SER A 107 -29.65 22.64 -15.42
CA SER A 107 -30.07 23.21 -14.13
C SER A 107 -31.58 23.49 -14.15
N SER A 108 -32.32 23.12 -13.09
CA SER A 108 -33.01 24.08 -12.20
C SER A 108 -34.01 23.43 -11.20
N SER A 109 -34.05 24.06 -10.02
CA SER A 109 -35.19 24.30 -9.09
C SER A 109 -35.74 23.20 -8.14
N HIS A 110 -35.58 23.51 -6.84
CA HIS A 110 -36.14 22.99 -5.57
C HIS A 110 -37.70 22.89 -5.53
N PRO A 111 -38.37 22.16 -4.59
CA PRO A 111 -38.11 22.21 -3.14
C PRO A 111 -38.35 20.96 -2.24
N SER A 112 -37.69 21.06 -1.07
CA SER A 112 -38.00 20.54 0.27
C SER A 112 -38.81 19.24 0.44
N ALA A 113 -38.11 18.17 0.85
CA ALA A 113 -38.67 17.17 1.75
C ALA A 113 -37.66 16.83 2.83
N ARG A 114 -38.00 17.19 4.08
CA ARG A 114 -37.33 16.75 5.31
C ARG A 114 -37.08 15.24 5.27
N ARG A 115 -35.82 14.83 5.25
CA ARG A 115 -35.42 13.54 5.79
C ARG A 115 -34.13 13.70 6.56
N SER A 116 -34.29 13.73 7.89
CA SER A 116 -33.26 13.34 8.83
C SER A 116 -32.65 12.02 8.37
N ARG A 117 -31.40 12.06 7.90
CA ARG A 117 -30.56 10.86 7.80
C ARG A 117 -29.36 11.10 8.69
N LYS A 118 -29.41 10.41 9.83
CA LYS A 118 -28.29 10.15 10.72
C LYS A 118 -27.03 9.93 9.91
N THR A 119 -26.01 10.72 10.23
CA THR A 119 -24.61 10.48 9.87
C THR A 119 -24.15 9.17 10.52
N GLY A 120 -24.44 8.05 9.85
CA GLY A 120 -23.78 6.78 10.10
C GLY A 120 -22.53 6.71 9.24
N PHE A 121 -21.43 7.25 9.74
CA PHE A 121 -20.10 7.01 9.18
C PHE A 121 -19.89 5.48 9.17
N SER A 122 -20.03 4.85 8.01
CA SER A 122 -19.59 3.47 7.85
C SER A 122 -18.08 3.46 7.99
N ASN A 123 -17.58 2.66 8.92
CA ASN A 123 -16.18 2.51 9.28
C ASN A 123 -15.41 1.72 8.19
N SER A 124 -15.64 2.06 6.91
CA SER A 124 -15.24 1.32 5.70
C SER A 124 -13.75 1.50 5.39
N GLY A 125 -12.89 1.18 6.35
CA GLY A 125 -11.45 1.20 6.18
C GLY A 125 -10.76 0.10 6.99
N PRO A 126 -9.69 -0.49 6.45
CA PRO A 126 -8.94 -1.55 7.11
C PRO A 126 -8.41 -1.10 8.48
N THR A 127 -8.36 -2.05 9.41
CA THR A 127 -7.72 -1.90 10.71
C THR A 127 -6.36 -2.59 10.65
N TYR A 128 -5.29 -1.80 10.70
CA TYR A 128 -3.91 -2.27 10.65
C TYR A 128 -3.46 -2.76 12.03
N VAL A 129 -2.87 -3.96 12.09
CA VAL A 129 -2.34 -4.58 13.31
C VAL A 129 -0.82 -4.52 13.27
N TYR A 130 -0.22 -3.88 14.27
CA TYR A 130 1.22 -3.79 14.46
C TYR A 130 1.66 -4.59 15.68
N ARG A 131 2.77 -5.31 15.59
CA ARG A 131 3.33 -6.08 16.70
C ARG A 131 4.63 -5.48 17.19
N CYS A 132 4.74 -5.28 18.50
CA CYS A 132 5.98 -4.85 19.14
C CYS A 132 7.01 -5.99 19.09
N PRO A 133 8.23 -5.80 18.57
CA PRO A 133 9.24 -6.86 18.53
C PRO A 133 9.78 -7.22 19.92
N VAL A 134 9.66 -6.31 20.90
CA VAL A 134 10.19 -6.51 22.27
C VAL A 134 9.22 -7.32 23.12
N CYS A 135 7.97 -6.86 23.28
CA CYS A 135 6.99 -7.52 24.16
C CYS A 135 5.91 -8.32 23.42
N GLN A 136 5.96 -8.36 22.08
CA GLN A 136 5.02 -9.09 21.23
C GLN A 136 3.54 -8.68 21.35
N LYS A 137 3.23 -7.57 22.03
CA LYS A 137 1.86 -7.01 22.04
C LYS A 137 1.49 -6.49 20.66
N THR A 138 0.21 -6.67 20.33
CA THR A 138 -0.39 -6.22 19.08
C THR A 138 -1.20 -4.94 19.31
N PHE A 139 -1.15 -4.03 18.34
CA PHE A 139 -1.76 -2.71 18.40
C PHE A 139 -2.60 -2.50 17.14
N LYS A 140 -3.90 -2.26 17.32
CA LYS A 140 -4.83 -1.98 16.23
C LYS A 140 -4.84 -0.48 15.94
N ARG A 141 -4.72 -0.10 14.66
CA ARG A 141 -4.69 1.28 14.19
C ARG A 141 -5.62 1.45 12.98
N LYS A 142 -6.30 2.59 12.90
CA LYS A 142 -7.08 2.97 11.71
C LYS A 142 -6.22 3.61 10.61
N LYS A 143 -5.04 4.11 10.96
CA LYS A 143 -4.03 4.58 10.03
C LYS A 143 -2.85 3.62 10.06
N GLN A 144 -2.24 3.39 8.90
CA GLN A 144 -1.00 2.62 8.85
C GLN A 144 0.08 3.49 9.51
N ASP A 145 0.46 3.22 10.75
CA ASP A 145 1.52 3.91 11.48
C ASP A 145 2.22 2.90 12.38
N SER A 146 3.51 2.69 12.13
CA SER A 146 4.36 1.74 12.87
C SER A 146 4.79 2.26 14.23
N ARG A 147 4.55 3.54 14.55
CA ARG A 147 4.93 4.12 15.83
C ARG A 147 4.02 3.63 16.96
N LEU A 148 4.63 3.05 17.98
CA LEU A 148 3.98 2.56 19.19
C LEU A 148 4.13 3.60 20.30
N ASN A 149 3.00 3.90 20.95
CA ASN A 149 3.03 4.71 22.16
C ASN A 149 3.75 3.93 23.29
N PRO A 150 4.25 4.64 24.34
CA PRO A 150 4.68 3.98 25.56
C PRO A 150 3.61 3.01 26.06
N HIS A 151 4.02 1.76 26.29
CA HIS A 151 3.11 0.68 26.68
C HIS A 151 3.82 -0.28 27.62
N LYS A 152 3.04 -1.14 28.28
CA LYS A 152 3.54 -2.20 29.16
C LYS A 152 3.57 -3.54 28.43
N SER A 153 4.48 -4.45 28.78
CA SER A 153 4.51 -5.83 28.29
C SER A 153 3.30 -6.64 28.78
N LYS A 154 3.20 -7.93 28.42
CA LYS A 154 2.12 -8.79 28.93
C LYS A 154 2.23 -9.00 30.44
N GLU A 155 3.45 -8.97 30.96
CA GLU A 155 3.83 -9.14 32.36
C GLU A 155 3.69 -7.83 33.17
N GLY A 156 3.27 -6.73 32.52
CA GLY A 156 2.98 -5.46 33.20
C GLY A 156 4.17 -4.48 33.33
N TYR A 157 5.38 -4.89 32.93
CA TYR A 157 6.56 -4.02 32.96
C TYR A 157 6.55 -2.99 31.82
N PRO A 158 7.12 -1.79 32.01
CA PRO A 158 7.23 -0.80 30.94
C PRO A 158 8.07 -1.37 29.78
N CYS A 159 7.51 -1.37 28.58
CA CYS A 159 8.19 -1.85 27.38
C CYS A 159 9.01 -0.73 26.74
N SER A 160 10.26 -1.04 26.39
CA SER A 160 11.17 -0.14 25.67
C SER A 160 10.82 0.02 24.19
N GLY A 161 10.02 -0.88 23.61
CA GLY A 161 9.58 -0.81 22.22
C GLY A 161 8.78 0.46 21.90
N ARG A 162 9.18 1.18 20.85
CA ARG A 162 8.51 2.39 20.34
C ARG A 162 8.10 2.29 18.87
N THR A 163 8.49 1.21 18.20
CA THR A 163 8.13 0.92 16.81
C THR A 163 7.72 -0.54 16.71
N GLY A 164 6.62 -0.80 16.02
CA GLY A 164 6.10 -2.13 15.75
C GLY A 164 6.25 -2.46 14.27
N TYR A 165 6.39 -3.74 13.95
CA TYR A 165 6.28 -4.20 12.58
C TYR A 165 4.83 -4.46 12.23
N PHE A 166 4.46 -4.20 10.99
CA PHE A 166 3.12 -4.49 10.49
C PHE A 166 2.92 -6.01 10.39
N GLU A 167 1.84 -6.52 10.98
CA GLU A 167 1.53 -7.95 11.00
C GLU A 167 0.42 -8.30 10.01
N LYS A 168 -0.72 -7.58 10.07
CA LYS A 168 -1.88 -7.82 9.18
C LYS A 168 -2.86 -6.65 9.16
N ALA A 169 -3.70 -6.58 8.14
CA ALA A 169 -4.89 -5.73 8.09
C ALA A 169 -6.17 -6.57 8.28
N ILE A 170 -7.14 -6.03 9.00
CA ILE A 170 -8.46 -6.62 9.23
C ILE A 170 -9.51 -5.70 8.59
N TYR A 171 -10.39 -6.25 7.74
CA TYR A 171 -11.47 -5.51 7.07
C TYR A 171 -12.80 -5.73 7.78
#